data_AF-A0A2I0VMP7-F1
#
_entry.id   AF-A0A2I0VMP7-F1
#
_cell.length_a   1.000
_cell.length_b   1.000
_cell.length_c   1.000
_cell.angle_alpha   90.00
_cell.angle_beta   90.00
_cell.angle_gamma   90.00
#
_symmetry.space_group_name_H-M   'P 1'
#
loop_
_entity.id
_entity.type
_entity.pdbx_description
1 polymer ?
#
loop_
_entity_poly.entity_id
_entity_poly.type
_entity_poly.pdbx_seq_one_letter_code
_entity_poly.pdbx_strand_id
1 'polypeptide(L)'
;MSTHFLISNFLTKEGGGLTDDEIVVLCHEFLVGGIDTMTTALEWTMAELVKNQSVQSKLWAEIKSLMESDDVEIIEEEDLQRMSYLKALVMESLRRHPLGHFVLPHSGKGVEGESSNNHKGAREALKMEKVTFANERAPFVASD
;
A
#
# COMPACT_ATOMS: atom_id res chain seq x y z
N MET A 1 12.88 -13.99 5.90
CA MET A 1 13.58 -14.54 7.09
C MET A 1 14.67 -13.59 7.60
N SER A 2 15.28 -12.73 6.76
CA SER A 2 16.30 -11.75 7.22
C SER A 2 15.79 -10.45 7.85
N THR A 3 14.65 -9.90 7.39
CA THR A 3 14.15 -8.57 7.85
C THR A 3 13.69 -8.54 9.31
N HIS A 4 13.11 -9.64 9.80
CA HIS A 4 12.69 -9.76 11.22
C HIS A 4 13.90 -9.86 12.17
N PHE A 5 15.06 -10.34 11.70
CA PHE A 5 16.25 -10.51 12.53
C PHE A 5 16.97 -9.18 12.78
N LEU A 6 17.00 -8.29 11.78
CA LEU A 6 17.75 -7.03 11.85
C LEU A 6 17.02 -5.96 12.67
N ILE A 7 15.70 -5.83 12.51
CA ILE A 7 14.87 -4.95 13.36
C ILE A 7 14.89 -5.43 14.83
N SER A 8 14.83 -6.74 15.06
CA SER A 8 14.93 -7.28 16.42
C SER A 8 16.30 -7.01 17.04
N ASN A 9 17.39 -7.15 16.28
CA ASN A 9 18.74 -6.85 16.76
C ASN A 9 18.92 -5.34 17.03
N PHE A 10 18.30 -4.49 16.21
CA PHE A 10 18.23 -3.04 16.42
C PHE A 10 17.52 -2.66 17.72
N LEU A 11 16.34 -3.22 17.99
CA LEU A 11 15.58 -2.96 19.24
C LEU A 11 16.27 -3.51 20.50
N THR A 12 17.22 -4.44 20.34
CA THR A 12 17.94 -5.08 21.46
C THR A 12 19.26 -4.37 21.79
N LYS A 13 19.72 -3.43 20.96
CA LYS A 13 21.01 -2.75 21.12
C LYS A 13 20.91 -1.55 22.08
N GLU A 14 20.90 -1.84 23.38
CA GLU A 14 20.99 -0.84 24.44
C GLU A 14 22.44 -0.28 24.51
N GLY A 15 22.65 0.97 24.06
CA GLY A 15 23.80 1.79 24.47
C GLY A 15 24.98 1.97 23.49
N GLY A 16 24.87 1.58 22.21
CA GLY A 16 25.90 1.83 21.19
C GLY A 16 25.33 2.49 19.93
N GLY A 17 26.04 3.46 19.36
CA GLY A 17 25.66 4.12 18.10
C GLY A 17 25.52 3.13 16.92
N LEU A 18 24.75 3.53 15.91
CA LEU A 18 24.58 2.75 14.68
C LEU A 18 25.89 2.70 13.90
N THR A 19 26.21 1.52 13.38
CA THR A 19 27.29 1.34 12.39
C THR A 19 26.80 1.72 11.00
N ASP A 20 27.70 2.12 10.11
CA ASP A 20 27.34 2.49 8.72
C ASP A 20 26.59 1.36 8.00
N ASP A 21 26.99 0.10 8.24
CA ASP A 21 26.31 -1.08 7.67
C ASP A 21 24.86 -1.23 8.19
N GLU A 22 24.62 -0.99 9.48
CA GLU A 22 23.27 -0.99 10.06
C GLU A 22 22.41 0.14 9.49
N ILE A 23 22.99 1.32 9.24
CA ILE A 23 22.28 2.45 8.62
C ILE A 23 21.87 2.09 7.18
N VAL A 24 22.79 1.52 6.39
CA VAL A 24 22.50 1.10 5.01
C VAL A 24 21.38 0.05 4.97
N VAL A 25 21.42 -0.91 5.89
CA VAL A 25 20.37 -1.93 6.02
C VAL A 25 19.02 -1.29 6.35
N LEU A 26 18.96 -0.39 7.33
CA LEU A 26 17.71 0.28 7.71
C LEU A 26 17.15 1.14 6.56
N CYS A 27 18.01 1.87 5.85
CA CYS A 27 17.61 2.61 4.66
C CYS A 27 17.04 1.68 3.58
N HIS A 28 17.68 0.54 3.35
CA HIS A 28 17.19 -0.45 2.38
C HIS A 28 15.82 -1.01 2.80
N GLU A 29 15.63 -1.37 4.07
CA GLU A 29 14.34 -1.88 4.56
C GLU A 29 13.21 -0.85 4.45
N PHE A 30 13.51 0.41 4.76
CA PHE A 30 12.57 1.51 4.58
C PHE A 30 12.16 1.67 3.11
N LEU A 31 13.14 1.64 2.20
CA LEU A 31 12.88 1.75 0.76
C LEU A 31 12.05 0.57 0.24
N VAL A 32 12.41 -0.67 0.57
CA VAL A 32 11.68 -1.86 0.09
C VAL A 32 10.26 -1.88 0.66
N GLY A 33 10.08 -1.58 1.95
CA GLY A 33 8.74 -1.51 2.56
C GLY A 33 7.84 -0.45 1.93
N GLY A 34 8.41 0.69 1.55
CA GLY A 34 7.67 1.74 0.83
C GLY A 34 7.38 1.40 -0.63
N ILE A 35 8.37 0.87 -1.36
CA ILE A 35 8.24 0.63 -2.81
C ILE A 35 7.20 -0.45 -3.11
N ASP A 36 7.23 -1.60 -2.45
CA ASP A 36 6.32 -2.71 -2.76
C ASP A 36 4.85 -2.30 -2.53
N THR A 37 4.60 -1.52 -1.47
CA THR A 37 3.25 -1.03 -1.14
C THR A 37 2.78 0.05 -2.13
N MET A 38 3.65 0.99 -2.50
CA MET A 38 3.33 2.02 -3.50
C MET A 38 3.10 1.44 -4.89
N THR A 39 3.95 0.54 -5.36
CA THR A 39 3.80 -0.10 -6.67
C THR A 39 2.48 -0.84 -6.76
N THR A 40 2.15 -1.65 -5.75
CA THR A 40 0.87 -2.36 -5.69
C THR A 40 -0.32 -1.39 -5.70
N ALA A 41 -0.25 -0.29 -4.93
CA ALA A 41 -1.30 0.73 -4.91
C ALA A 41 -1.53 1.35 -6.29
N LEU A 42 -0.45 1.68 -6.99
CA LEU A 42 -0.49 2.28 -8.32
C LEU A 42 -1.03 1.29 -9.37
N GLU A 43 -0.60 0.03 -9.32
CA GLU A 43 -1.10 -1.01 -10.21
C GLU A 43 -2.62 -1.15 -10.12
N TRP A 44 -3.16 -1.24 -8.90
CA TRP A 44 -4.62 -1.32 -8.70
C TRP A 44 -5.34 -0.06 -9.14
N THR A 45 -4.79 1.12 -8.84
CA THR A 45 -5.36 2.40 -9.26
C THR A 45 -5.42 2.50 -10.79
N MET A 46 -4.34 2.13 -11.48
CA MET A 46 -4.27 2.10 -12.94
C MET A 46 -5.23 1.06 -13.53
N ALA A 47 -5.35 -0.12 -12.93
CA ALA A 47 -6.29 -1.15 -13.35
C ALA A 47 -7.75 -0.65 -13.29
N GLU A 48 -8.13 0.05 -12.22
CA GLU A 48 -9.46 0.65 -12.09
C GLU A 48 -9.72 1.78 -13.10
N LEU A 49 -8.70 2.59 -13.41
CA LEU A 49 -8.79 3.63 -14.45
C LEU A 49 -9.01 3.04 -15.85
N VAL A 50 -8.26 2.00 -16.21
CA VAL A 50 -8.40 1.32 -17.51
C VAL A 50 -9.76 0.63 -17.64
N LYS A 51 -10.26 0.05 -16.54
CA LYS A 51 -11.56 -0.64 -16.51
C LYS A 51 -12.75 0.32 -16.56
N ASN A 52 -12.63 1.52 -15.98
CA ASN A 52 -13.73 2.48 -15.85
C ASN A 52 -13.43 3.81 -16.56
N GLN A 53 -13.67 3.88 -17.88
CA GLN A 53 -13.41 5.10 -18.67
C GLN A 53 -14.16 6.36 -18.22
N SER A 54 -15.34 6.20 -17.59
CA SER A 54 -16.09 7.33 -17.03
C SER A 54 -15.33 8.00 -15.88
N VAL A 55 -14.66 7.20 -15.05
CA VAL A 55 -13.84 7.65 -13.91
C VAL A 55 -12.59 8.35 -14.42
N GLN A 56 -11.93 7.77 -15.43
CA GLN A 56 -10.79 8.38 -16.09
C GLN A 56 -11.15 9.74 -16.71
N SER A 57 -12.33 9.84 -17.35
CA SER A 57 -12.80 11.09 -17.95
C SER A 57 -13.08 12.17 -16.90
N LYS A 58 -13.67 11.80 -15.74
CA LYS A 58 -13.88 12.73 -14.61
C LYS A 58 -12.54 13.21 -14.02
N LEU A 59 -11.58 12.31 -13.82
CA LEU A 59 -10.24 12.68 -13.34
C LEU A 59 -9.53 13.62 -14.31
N TRP A 60 -9.61 13.33 -15.62
CA TRP A 60 -9.02 14.18 -16.64
C TRP A 60 -9.65 15.58 -16.66
N ALA A 61 -10.96 15.67 -16.47
CA ALA A 61 -11.64 16.96 -16.36
C ALA A 61 -11.18 17.77 -15.14
N GLU A 62 -10.97 17.12 -13.98
CA GLU A 62 -10.40 17.80 -12.79
C GLU A 62 -8.98 18.33 -13.06
N ILE A 63 -8.10 17.50 -13.62
CA ILE A 63 -6.71 17.89 -13.98
C ILE A 63 -6.72 19.07 -14.93
N LYS A 64 -7.50 18.96 -16.02
CA LYS A 64 -7.58 20.00 -17.04
C LYS A 64 -8.12 21.31 -16.48
N SER A 65 -9.16 21.23 -15.64
CA SER A 65 -9.73 22.41 -15.00
C SER A 65 -8.74 23.16 -14.13
N LEU A 66 -7.83 22.45 -13.43
CA LEU A 66 -6.80 23.08 -12.61
C LEU A 66 -5.71 23.74 -13.45
N MET A 67 -5.24 23.06 -14.50
CA MET A 67 -4.24 23.63 -15.41
C MET A 67 -4.75 24.90 -16.11
N GLU A 68 -6.02 24.91 -16.50
CA GLU A 68 -6.67 26.07 -17.14
C GLU A 68 -7.01 27.18 -16.14
N SER A 69 -7.28 26.88 -14.86
CA SER A 69 -7.66 27.91 -13.89
C SER A 69 -6.48 28.75 -13.39
N ASP A 70 -5.31 28.15 -13.30
CA ASP A 70 -4.14 28.77 -12.68
C ASP A 70 -3.02 29.11 -13.69
N ASP A 71 -3.25 28.87 -15.00
CA ASP A 71 -2.25 28.98 -16.08
C ASP A 71 -0.95 28.22 -15.73
N VAL A 72 -1.10 27.06 -15.10
CA VAL A 72 0.00 26.25 -14.57
C VAL A 72 0.45 25.22 -15.61
N GLU A 73 1.75 25.26 -15.96
CA GLU A 73 2.37 24.29 -16.88
C GLU A 73 2.71 22.95 -16.18
N ILE A 74 2.98 22.97 -14.86
CA ILE A 74 3.40 21.81 -14.07
C ILE A 74 2.66 21.81 -12.73
N ILE A 75 1.97 20.72 -12.42
CA ILE A 75 1.27 20.53 -11.14
C ILE A 75 2.29 20.43 -10.00
N GLU A 76 2.22 21.36 -9.04
CA GLU A 76 3.04 21.36 -7.83
C GLU A 76 2.34 20.67 -6.65
N GLU A 77 3.01 20.57 -5.50
CA GLU A 77 2.47 19.87 -4.32
C GLU A 77 1.23 20.59 -3.75
N GLU A 78 1.21 21.91 -3.84
CA GLU A 78 0.13 22.77 -3.40
C GLU A 78 -1.15 22.52 -4.22
N ASP A 79 -1.01 22.25 -5.51
CA ASP A 79 -2.13 21.97 -6.42
C ASP A 79 -2.74 20.60 -6.18
N LEU A 80 -1.93 19.62 -5.77
CA LEU A 80 -2.42 18.27 -5.40
C LEU A 80 -3.46 18.33 -4.28
N GLN A 81 -3.39 19.32 -3.38
CA GLN A 81 -4.39 19.49 -2.32
C GLN A 81 -5.77 19.88 -2.86
N ARG A 82 -5.82 20.51 -4.04
CA ARG A 82 -7.06 20.92 -4.71
C ARG A 82 -7.68 19.80 -5.56
N MET A 83 -6.92 18.74 -5.85
CA MET A 83 -7.36 17.56 -6.59
C MET A 83 -8.16 16.58 -5.73
N SER A 84 -9.34 17.01 -5.31
CA SER A 84 -10.24 16.23 -4.45
C SER A 84 -10.67 14.90 -5.05
N TYR A 85 -10.89 14.83 -6.37
CA TYR A 85 -11.31 13.62 -7.07
C TYR A 85 -10.17 12.63 -7.23
N LEU A 86 -8.95 13.09 -7.53
CA LEU A 86 -7.75 12.24 -7.48
C LEU A 86 -7.57 11.60 -6.10
N LYS A 87 -7.72 12.39 -5.02
CA LYS A 87 -7.65 11.87 -3.65
C LYS A 87 -8.73 10.83 -3.38
N ALA A 88 -9.97 11.11 -3.78
CA ALA A 88 -11.07 10.17 -3.65
C ALA A 88 -10.82 8.87 -4.43
N LEU A 89 -10.25 8.95 -5.64
CA LEU A 89 -9.88 7.79 -6.45
C LEU A 89 -8.85 6.90 -5.75
N VAL A 90 -7.79 7.48 -5.19
CA VAL A 90 -6.75 6.73 -4.47
C VAL A 90 -7.35 6.07 -3.24
N MET A 91 -8.14 6.82 -2.46
CA MET A 91 -8.81 6.29 -1.26
C MET A 91 -9.77 5.15 -1.60
N GLU A 92 -10.53 5.28 -2.69
CA GLU A 92 -11.48 4.27 -3.13
C GLU A 92 -10.76 3.04 -3.71
N SER A 93 -9.64 3.23 -4.40
CA SER A 93 -8.77 2.15 -4.88
C SER A 93 -8.21 1.35 -3.71
N LEU A 94 -7.75 2.00 -2.64
CA LEU A 94 -7.30 1.33 -1.41
C LEU A 94 -8.43 0.66 -0.63
N ARG A 95 -9.65 1.23 -0.65
CA ARG A 95 -10.83 0.61 -0.04
C ARG A 95 -11.19 -0.70 -0.75
N ARG A 96 -11.06 -0.73 -2.08
CA ARG A 96 -11.30 -1.92 -2.91
C ARG A 96 -10.15 -2.92 -2.81
N HIS A 97 -8.93 -2.42 -2.88
CA HIS A 97 -7.72 -3.21 -2.96
C HIS A 97 -6.85 -2.89 -1.73
N PRO A 98 -7.25 -3.32 -0.53
CA PRO A 98 -6.53 -3.00 0.68
C PRO A 98 -5.14 -3.66 0.65
N LEU A 99 -4.10 -2.82 0.72
CA LEU A 99 -2.70 -3.25 0.79
C LEU A 99 -2.39 -3.98 2.10
N GLY A 100 -3.24 -3.79 3.12
CA GLY A 100 -3.07 -4.23 4.49
C GLY A 100 -3.77 -5.55 4.80
N HIS A 101 -3.36 -6.64 4.17
CA HIS A 101 -3.64 -7.99 4.68
C HIS A 101 -2.41 -8.58 5.40
N PHE A 102 -1.54 -7.75 5.97
CA PHE A 102 -0.30 -8.20 6.64
C PHE A 102 -0.24 -7.96 8.15
N VAL A 103 -1.38 -7.76 8.82
CA VAL A 103 -1.40 -7.85 10.29
C VAL A 103 -1.84 -9.25 10.65
N LEU A 104 -0.91 -10.22 10.60
CA LEU A 104 -1.08 -11.42 11.40
C LEU A 104 -1.15 -10.94 12.85
N PRO A 105 -2.26 -11.15 13.58
CA PRO A 105 -2.26 -10.86 14.99
C PRO A 105 -1.11 -11.64 15.63
N HIS A 106 -0.25 -10.94 16.37
CA HIS A 106 0.71 -11.59 17.25
C HIS A 106 -0.11 -12.41 18.25
N SER A 107 -0.33 -13.68 17.94
CA SER A 107 -0.76 -14.64 18.94
C SER A 107 0.41 -14.79 19.88
N GLY A 108 0.35 -14.08 21.01
CA GLY A 108 1.21 -14.37 22.15
C GLY A 108 0.99 -15.82 22.52
N LYS A 109 1.89 -16.70 22.08
CA LYS A 109 1.87 -18.09 22.50
C LYS A 109 2.27 -18.11 23.97
N GLY A 110 1.27 -18.29 24.83
CA GLY A 110 1.44 -19.13 26.00
C GLY A 110 2.13 -20.41 25.55
N VAL A 111 3.19 -20.73 26.27
CA VAL A 111 4.02 -21.91 26.08
C VAL A 111 3.11 -23.14 26.16
N GLU A 112 3.02 -23.91 25.07
CA GLU A 112 3.01 -25.38 25.08
C GLU A 112 2.91 -25.90 23.64
N GLY A 113 3.60 -27.01 23.40
CA GLY A 113 4.02 -27.44 22.07
C GLY A 113 2.90 -27.81 21.12
N GLU A 114 3.18 -27.68 19.83
CA GLU A 114 2.97 -28.76 18.87
C GLU A 114 3.53 -28.34 17.49
N SER A 115 4.42 -29.19 16.99
CA SER A 115 4.93 -29.16 15.64
C SER A 115 3.79 -29.48 14.67
N SER A 116 3.14 -28.48 14.07
CA SER A 116 2.28 -28.71 12.92
C SER A 116 1.89 -27.43 12.19
N ASN A 117 2.12 -27.44 10.87
CA ASN A 117 1.40 -26.72 9.81
C ASN A 117 2.08 -25.52 9.13
N ASN A 118 3.10 -25.80 8.32
CA ASN A 118 3.45 -24.99 7.13
C ASN A 118 2.29 -24.88 6.11
N HIS A 119 1.21 -25.65 6.27
CA HIS A 119 0.05 -25.64 5.38
C HIS A 119 -0.99 -24.54 5.71
N LYS A 120 -0.93 -23.94 6.91
CA LYS A 120 -1.89 -22.88 7.32
C LYS A 120 -1.54 -21.52 6.73
N GLY A 121 -0.25 -21.15 6.68
CA GLY A 121 0.20 -19.89 6.10
C GLY A 121 -0.14 -19.75 4.60
N ALA A 122 0.06 -20.82 3.83
CA ALA A 122 -0.32 -20.86 2.41
C ALA A 122 -1.84 -20.74 2.19
N ARG A 123 -2.66 -21.30 3.08
CA ARG A 123 -4.13 -21.21 3.01
C ARG A 123 -4.65 -19.82 3.37
N GLU A 124 -4.01 -19.13 4.30
CA GLU A 124 -4.31 -17.74 4.62
C GLU A 124 -3.95 -16.83 3.44
N ALA A 125 -2.76 -16.99 2.83
CA ALA A 125 -2.37 -16.25 1.62
C ALA A 125 -3.34 -16.48 0.44
N LEU A 126 -3.73 -17.72 0.18
CA LEU A 126 -4.75 -18.06 -0.83
C LEU A 126 -6.13 -17.49 -0.51
N LYS A 127 -6.44 -17.27 0.77
CA LYS A 127 -7.67 -16.62 1.22
C LYS A 127 -7.59 -15.10 1.03
N MET A 128 -6.43 -14.48 1.26
CA MET A 128 -6.19 -13.06 0.95
C MET A 128 -6.33 -12.81 -0.55
N GLU A 129 -5.69 -13.64 -1.38
CA GLU A 129 -5.77 -13.55 -2.85
C GLU A 129 -7.23 -13.67 -3.31
N LYS A 130 -7.98 -14.65 -2.78
CA LYS A 130 -9.41 -14.80 -3.07
C LYS A 130 -10.28 -13.64 -2.59
N VAL A 131 -9.92 -12.94 -1.51
CA VAL A 131 -10.63 -11.75 -1.03
C VAL A 131 -10.39 -10.57 -1.96
N THR A 132 -9.15 -10.37 -2.42
CA THR A 132 -8.82 -9.38 -3.46
C THR A 132 -9.60 -9.66 -4.74
N PHE A 133 -9.60 -10.91 -5.23
CA PHE A 133 -10.38 -11.31 -6.41
C PHE A 133 -11.91 -11.22 -6.22
N ALA A 134 -12.43 -11.42 -5.00
CA ALA A 134 -13.87 -11.29 -4.74
C ALA A 134 -14.33 -9.82 -4.80
N ASN A 135 -13.45 -8.87 -4.47
CA ASN A 135 -13.77 -7.45 -4.49
C ASN A 135 -13.79 -6.84 -5.92
N GLU A 136 -13.18 -7.50 -6.92
CA GLU A 136 -13.21 -7.09 -8.34
C GLU A 136 -14.63 -7.00 -8.96
N ARG A 137 -15.64 -7.61 -8.31
CA ARG A 137 -17.03 -7.64 -8.77
C ARG A 137 -17.89 -6.44 -8.30
N ALA A 138 -17.39 -5.60 -7.39
CA ALA A 138 -18.13 -4.42 -6.96
C ALA A 138 -17.96 -3.27 -7.98
N PRO A 139 -19.04 -2.61 -8.44
CA PRO A 139 -18.93 -1.48 -9.37
C PRO A 139 -18.24 -0.28 -8.71
N PHE A 140 -17.46 0.49 -9.50
CA PHE A 140 -16.85 1.73 -9.05
C PHE A 140 -17.92 2.78 -8.71
N VAL A 141 -17.93 3.29 -7.48
CA VAL A 141 -18.84 4.34 -7.01
C VAL A 141 -17.98 5.35 -6.25
N ALA A 142 -17.37 6.29 -6.97
CA ALA A 142 -16.90 7.52 -6.34
C ALA A 142 -18.13 8.37 -6.04
N SER A 143 -18.31 8.75 -4.78
CA SER A 143 -19.30 9.75 -4.37
C SER A 143 -19.06 11.03 -5.18
N ASP A 144 -20.11 11.52 -5.85
CA ASP A 144 -20.11 12.77 -6.61
C ASP A 144 -19.83 14.00 -5.72
#